data_AF-A0A7E5VUK9-F1
#
_entry.id   AF-A0A7E5VUK9-F1
#
_cell.length_a   1.000
_cell.length_b   1.000
_cell.length_c   1.000
_cell.angle_alpha   90.00
_cell.angle_beta   90.00
_cell.angle_gamma   90.00
#
_symmetry.space_group_name_H-M   'P 1'
#
loop_
_entity.id
_entity.type
_entity.pdbx_description
1 polymer ?
#
loop_
_entity_poly.entity_id
_entity_poly.type
_entity_poly.pdbx_seq_one_letter_code
_entity_poly.pdbx_strand_id
1 'polypeptide(L)'
;MAGTLFRSMFTNTLSFYKCNSSNLRSLHTATVSYAARKGTRAKARAKKVKVEVTKVGFIPHNQRGKDKISKSNVSKHLDDTFKPLAKDDVYPLKYYSWIVYTAEDAVKAHQQTHHPTMYNVPDAFVIARVEMNMEAAKKNRFMDSFTRLSLLPHTFPRDEERTILAFCKGSELIKEAMDAGATTAGGTDLIKKIQDGQIKIGDYDYVVAHPNIITELVPIRGLMKRRFPNVRSGTLEPNLKDLVRKFSGGVQYRVLKDEHQENFGFVEVPIGRLNMEPKQVAENIEAFLKDLQSARPKRDGLFITRCLLLSPPSPEKLKIDPFVYVDKTLSKEVREDSDDEGDAVAATA
;
A
#
# COMPACT_ATOMS: atom_id res chain seq x y z
N MET A 1 31.12 12.59 13.16
CA MET A 1 31.33 14.04 12.95
C MET A 1 29.96 14.69 12.83
N ALA A 2 29.56 15.49 13.81
CA ALA A 2 28.36 16.31 13.76
C ALA A 2 28.55 17.53 14.68
N GLY A 3 28.27 18.72 14.14
CA GLY A 3 27.76 19.87 14.90
C GLY A 3 28.77 20.86 15.47
N THR A 4 29.17 21.83 14.66
CA THR A 4 29.57 23.19 15.08
C THR A 4 28.34 23.97 15.54
N LEU A 5 28.36 24.51 16.75
CA LEU A 5 27.45 25.57 17.20
C LEU A 5 28.25 26.66 17.90
N PHE A 6 28.47 27.75 17.16
CA PHE A 6 28.88 29.05 17.67
C PHE A 6 27.68 29.70 18.36
N ARG A 7 27.80 30.07 19.63
CA ARG A 7 26.87 31.00 20.29
C ARG A 7 27.69 32.21 20.72
N SER A 8 27.47 33.31 20.00
CA SER A 8 28.08 34.62 20.24
C SER A 8 27.57 35.19 21.57
N MET A 9 28.53 35.76 22.30
CA MET A 9 28.36 36.50 23.54
C MET A 9 28.13 37.97 23.22
N PHE A 10 27.05 38.55 23.70
CA PHE A 10 26.99 39.98 24.01
C PHE A 10 26.03 40.18 25.19
N THR A 11 26.61 40.50 26.35
CA THR A 11 25.89 41.12 27.46
C THR A 11 26.62 42.38 27.86
N ASN A 12 25.82 43.45 27.96
CA ASN A 12 26.21 44.85 28.07
C ASN A 12 27.18 45.16 29.22
N THR A 13 28.06 46.10 28.90
CA THR A 13 28.89 46.89 29.80
C THR A 13 28.05 47.72 30.78
N LEU A 14 28.47 47.76 32.04
CA LEU A 14 28.28 48.93 32.90
C LEU A 14 29.47 49.02 33.87
N SER A 15 30.27 50.06 33.64
CA SER A 15 31.34 50.53 34.52
C SER A 15 30.72 51.35 35.64
N PHE A 16 31.24 51.23 36.87
CA PHE A 16 31.45 52.39 37.74
C PHE A 16 32.39 52.08 38.94
N TYR A 17 33.29 53.05 39.15
CA TYR A 17 34.13 53.38 40.31
C TYR A 17 35.49 52.68 40.57
N LYS A 18 36.53 53.54 40.50
CA LYS A 18 37.90 53.38 40.99
C LYS A 18 37.91 53.35 42.52
N CYS A 19 38.63 52.39 43.11
CA CYS A 19 39.19 52.53 44.46
C CYS A 19 40.68 52.16 44.42
N ASN A 20 41.51 53.08 44.91
CA ASN A 20 42.95 52.90 45.11
C ASN A 20 43.17 52.01 46.34
N SER A 21 43.70 50.80 46.16
CA SER A 21 44.52 50.16 47.19
C SER A 21 45.46 49.12 46.60
N SER A 22 46.63 49.04 47.21
CA SER A 22 47.85 48.34 46.80
C SER A 22 47.81 46.83 47.04
N ASN A 23 48.43 46.10 46.11
CA ASN A 23 49.10 44.81 46.29
C ASN A 23 48.37 43.70 47.06
N LEU A 24 47.51 42.96 46.35
CA LEU A 24 47.33 41.52 46.60
C LEU A 24 47.21 40.80 45.25
N ARG A 25 48.10 39.84 45.00
CA ARG A 25 47.98 38.94 43.83
C ARG A 25 46.66 38.19 43.93
N SER A 26 45.76 38.36 42.97
CA SER A 26 44.56 37.56 42.86
C SER A 26 44.95 36.11 42.53
N LEU A 27 44.82 35.21 43.50
CA LEU A 27 44.83 33.77 43.23
C LEU A 27 43.64 33.45 42.32
N HIS A 28 43.90 33.18 41.05
CA HIS A 28 42.89 32.66 40.13
C HIS A 28 42.54 31.22 40.54
N THR A 29 41.58 31.06 41.45
CA THR A 29 40.89 29.79 41.64
C THR A 29 39.78 29.67 40.59
N ALA A 30 40.14 29.26 39.38
CA ALA A 30 39.13 28.83 38.42
C ALA A 30 38.44 27.59 39.00
N THR A 31 37.16 27.70 39.35
CA THR A 31 36.34 26.55 39.72
C THR A 31 36.25 25.61 38.53
N VAL A 32 36.93 24.47 38.57
CA VAL A 32 36.77 23.39 37.59
C VAL A 32 35.38 22.81 37.79
N SER A 33 34.41 23.35 37.06
CA SER A 33 33.07 22.78 36.98
C SER A 33 33.15 21.53 36.11
N TYR A 34 33.37 20.38 36.75
CA TYR A 34 33.09 19.07 36.14
C TYR A 34 31.61 19.02 35.78
N ALA A 35 31.24 19.54 34.61
CA ALA A 35 29.96 19.29 33.99
C ALA A 35 29.96 17.83 33.54
N ALA A 36 29.73 16.91 34.49
CA ALA A 36 29.38 15.54 34.17
C ALA A 36 28.18 15.58 33.21
N ARG A 37 28.33 15.00 32.01
CA ARG A 37 27.29 14.92 30.97
C ARG A 37 25.94 14.62 31.62
N LYS A 38 24.95 15.51 31.42
CA LYS A 38 23.63 15.55 32.08
C LYS A 38 22.80 14.24 32.04
N GLY A 39 23.27 13.20 31.34
CA GLY A 39 22.64 11.87 31.28
C GLY A 39 23.35 10.76 32.08
N THR A 40 24.62 10.86 32.45
CA THR A 40 25.33 9.74 33.12
C THR A 40 24.90 9.58 34.58
N ARG A 41 24.69 10.67 35.31
CA ARG A 41 24.21 10.63 36.70
C ARG A 41 22.75 10.16 36.78
N ALA A 42 21.93 10.54 35.81
CA ALA A 42 20.56 10.04 35.67
C ALA A 42 20.52 8.54 35.35
N LYS A 43 21.35 8.07 34.41
CA LYS A 43 21.53 6.63 34.13
C LYS A 43 22.06 5.86 35.33
N ALA A 44 23.02 6.41 36.07
CA ALA A 44 23.55 5.78 37.29
C ALA A 44 22.51 5.72 38.42
N ARG A 45 21.66 6.75 38.57
CA ARG A 45 20.53 6.74 39.50
C ARG A 45 19.48 5.72 39.08
N ALA A 46 19.09 5.68 37.80
CA ALA A 46 18.16 4.70 37.26
C ALA A 46 18.68 3.25 37.42
N LYS A 47 19.99 3.02 37.25
CA LYS A 47 20.63 1.72 37.50
C LYS A 47 20.65 1.33 38.98
N LYS A 48 20.60 2.30 39.89
CA LYS A 48 20.54 2.09 41.35
C LYS A 48 19.11 1.92 41.88
N VAL A 49 18.09 2.30 41.12
CA VAL A 49 16.72 1.90 41.44
C VAL A 49 16.66 0.39 41.23
N LYS A 50 16.68 -0.38 42.31
CA LYS A 50 16.26 -1.77 42.25
C LYS A 50 14.83 -1.72 41.72
N VAL A 51 14.65 -2.14 40.47
CA VAL A 51 13.33 -2.48 39.97
C VAL A 51 12.93 -3.67 40.82
N GLU A 52 12.20 -3.42 41.90
CA GLU A 52 11.49 -4.47 42.62
C GLU A 52 10.53 -5.06 41.60
N VAL A 53 10.98 -6.13 40.95
CA VAL A 53 10.11 -7.01 40.21
C VAL A 53 9.26 -7.67 41.28
N THR A 54 8.17 -6.99 41.65
CA THR A 54 7.07 -7.65 42.35
C THR A 54 6.70 -8.81 41.45
N LYS A 55 7.03 -10.03 41.88
CA LYS A 55 6.58 -11.23 41.18
C LYS A 55 5.07 -11.11 41.21
N VAL A 56 4.49 -10.81 40.05
CA VAL A 56 3.04 -10.78 39.88
C VAL A 56 2.58 -12.13 40.41
N GLY A 57 1.81 -12.11 41.51
CA GLY A 57 1.32 -13.33 42.13
C GLY A 57 0.62 -14.19 41.09
N PHE A 58 0.63 -15.51 41.28
CA PHE A 58 -0.02 -16.45 40.37
C PHE A 58 -1.44 -15.96 40.06
N ILE A 59 -1.64 -15.44 38.85
CA ILE A 59 -2.96 -15.02 38.37
C ILE A 59 -3.68 -16.32 38.04
N PRO A 60 -4.78 -16.66 38.73
CA PRO A 60 -5.58 -17.83 38.40
C PRO A 60 -5.98 -17.76 36.93
N HIS A 61 -5.96 -18.88 36.22
CA HIS A 61 -6.28 -18.93 34.77
C HIS A 61 -7.59 -18.19 34.43
N ASN A 62 -8.58 -18.27 35.33
CA ASN A 62 -9.92 -17.68 35.17
C ASN A 62 -9.96 -16.15 35.34
N GLN A 63 -8.90 -15.53 35.88
CA GLN A 63 -8.77 -14.08 36.04
C GLN A 63 -7.86 -13.47 34.97
N ARG A 64 -7.16 -14.30 34.19
CA ARG A 64 -6.26 -13.86 33.14
C ARG A 64 -7.06 -13.23 31.99
N GLY A 65 -6.94 -11.91 31.83
CA GLY A 65 -7.56 -11.19 30.72
C GLY A 65 -8.94 -10.58 31.00
N LYS A 66 -9.48 -10.68 32.23
CA LYS A 66 -10.70 -9.95 32.61
C LYS A 66 -10.51 -8.42 32.61
N ASP A 67 -9.28 -7.95 32.86
CA ASP A 67 -8.92 -6.53 32.81
C ASP A 67 -8.68 -6.01 31.38
N LYS A 68 -8.64 -6.91 30.38
CA LYS A 68 -8.73 -6.47 28.99
C LYS A 68 -10.20 -6.16 28.78
N ILE A 69 -10.56 -4.88 28.91
CA ILE A 69 -11.83 -4.32 28.42
C ILE A 69 -12.09 -5.01 27.08
N SER A 70 -13.10 -5.86 27.04
CA SER A 70 -13.50 -6.55 25.82
C SER A 70 -13.96 -5.47 24.87
N LYS A 71 -13.04 -4.94 24.06
CA LYS A 71 -13.44 -4.15 22.90
C LYS A 71 -14.35 -5.07 22.11
N SER A 72 -15.63 -4.75 22.07
CA SER A 72 -16.56 -5.43 21.19
C SER A 72 -16.07 -5.15 19.78
N ASN A 73 -15.37 -6.12 19.20
CA ASN A 73 -14.95 -6.02 17.81
C ASN A 73 -16.22 -6.16 16.97
N VAL A 74 -16.83 -5.03 16.63
CA VAL A 74 -17.95 -5.00 15.69
C VAL A 74 -17.40 -5.44 14.34
N SER A 75 -18.00 -6.48 13.75
CA SER A 75 -17.63 -6.93 12.41
C SER A 75 -17.80 -5.78 11.42
N LYS A 76 -16.75 -5.51 10.64
CA LYS A 76 -16.76 -4.53 9.56
C LYS A 76 -17.45 -5.04 8.31
N HIS A 77 -17.66 -6.35 8.20
CA HIS A 77 -18.52 -6.92 7.17
C HIS A 77 -19.97 -6.50 7.45
N LEU A 78 -20.45 -5.56 6.64
CA LEU A 78 -21.84 -5.14 6.61
C LEU A 78 -22.58 -6.01 5.60
N ASP A 79 -23.33 -6.98 6.10
CA ASP A 79 -24.33 -7.69 5.32
C ASP A 79 -25.70 -7.07 5.63
N ASP A 80 -26.35 -6.53 4.61
CA ASP A 80 -27.66 -5.88 4.68
C ASP A 80 -28.76 -6.70 4.00
N THR A 81 -28.47 -7.93 3.58
CA THR A 81 -29.39 -8.80 2.83
C THR A 81 -30.66 -9.14 3.63
N PHE A 82 -30.57 -9.16 4.97
CA PHE A 82 -31.72 -9.46 5.83
C PHE A 82 -32.71 -8.30 5.98
N LYS A 83 -32.37 -7.10 5.50
CA LYS A 83 -33.20 -5.90 5.65
C LYS A 83 -34.16 -5.76 4.47
N PRO A 84 -35.40 -5.26 4.71
CA PRO A 84 -36.32 -4.99 3.63
C PRO A 84 -35.83 -3.85 2.72
N LEU A 85 -36.26 -3.89 1.46
CA LEU A 85 -36.12 -2.76 0.54
C LEU A 85 -37.01 -1.60 1.02
N ALA A 86 -36.54 -0.38 0.84
CA ALA A 86 -37.33 0.81 1.14
C ALA A 86 -38.47 0.94 0.13
N LYS A 87 -39.66 1.29 0.64
CA LYS A 87 -40.83 1.59 -0.20
C LYS A 87 -40.93 3.08 -0.53
N ASP A 88 -40.53 3.91 0.42
CA ASP A 88 -40.57 5.36 0.32
C ASP A 88 -39.19 5.91 -0.08
N ASP A 89 -39.15 7.11 -0.64
CA ASP A 89 -37.91 7.76 -1.07
C ASP A 89 -37.02 8.19 0.10
N VAL A 90 -37.64 8.55 1.24
CA VAL A 90 -36.96 8.98 2.45
C VAL A 90 -37.15 7.94 3.54
N TYR A 91 -36.05 7.31 3.94
CA TYR A 91 -36.10 6.24 4.92
C TYR A 91 -34.80 6.18 5.74
N PRO A 92 -34.87 5.69 7.00
CA PRO A 92 -33.70 5.51 7.84
C PRO A 92 -32.82 4.33 7.38
N LEU A 93 -31.59 4.61 6.96
CA LEU A 93 -30.59 3.61 6.51
C LEU A 93 -30.32 2.46 7.51
N LYS A 94 -30.65 2.65 8.79
CA LYS A 94 -30.46 1.62 9.82
C LYS A 94 -31.35 0.39 9.56
N TYR A 95 -32.59 0.60 9.09
CA TYR A 95 -33.61 -0.46 9.03
C TYR A 95 -33.79 -1.07 7.63
N TYR A 96 -33.34 -0.37 6.59
CA TYR A 96 -33.49 -0.80 5.21
C TYR A 96 -32.15 -1.20 4.58
N SER A 97 -32.20 -2.02 3.53
CA SER A 97 -31.03 -2.35 2.73
C SER A 97 -30.54 -1.14 1.94
N TRP A 98 -29.26 -1.12 1.60
CA TRP A 98 -28.69 -0.04 0.80
C TRP A 98 -29.18 -0.14 -0.65
N ILE A 99 -29.50 1.02 -1.25
CA ILE A 99 -29.77 1.10 -2.68
C ILE A 99 -28.52 0.66 -3.43
N VAL A 100 -28.72 -0.21 -4.41
CA VAL A 100 -27.70 -0.68 -5.33
C VAL A 100 -27.85 0.10 -6.63
N TYR A 101 -26.82 0.83 -6.99
CA TYR A 101 -26.75 1.62 -8.21
C TYR A 101 -26.05 0.84 -9.32
N THR A 102 -26.38 1.17 -10.57
CA THR A 102 -25.52 0.80 -11.70
C THR A 102 -24.25 1.66 -11.65
N ALA A 103 -23.17 1.20 -12.27
CA ALA A 103 -21.93 1.98 -12.32
C ALA A 103 -22.12 3.34 -13.00
N GLU A 104 -22.89 3.37 -14.08
CA GLU A 104 -23.17 4.60 -14.82
C GLU A 104 -23.99 5.59 -14.00
N ASP A 105 -25.05 5.12 -13.33
CA ASP A 105 -25.91 5.99 -12.53
C ASP A 105 -25.18 6.52 -11.30
N ALA A 106 -24.32 5.71 -10.69
CA ALA A 106 -23.47 6.16 -9.60
C ALA A 106 -22.48 7.26 -10.04
N VAL A 107 -21.90 7.16 -11.24
CA VAL A 107 -21.03 8.21 -11.80
C VAL A 107 -21.83 9.49 -12.09
N LYS A 108 -23.02 9.36 -12.70
CA LYS A 108 -23.90 10.52 -12.96
C LYS A 108 -24.32 11.22 -11.67
N ALA A 109 -24.64 10.47 -10.63
CA ALA A 109 -24.96 11.03 -9.31
C ALA A 109 -23.77 11.83 -8.76
N HIS A 110 -22.54 11.31 -8.85
CA HIS A 110 -21.35 12.06 -8.46
C HIS A 110 -21.08 13.28 -9.35
N GLN A 111 -21.35 13.23 -10.65
CA GLN A 111 -21.25 14.40 -11.53
C GLN A 111 -22.21 15.52 -11.10
N GLN A 112 -23.44 15.18 -10.69
CA GLN A 112 -24.42 16.15 -10.19
C GLN A 112 -23.96 16.80 -8.88
N THR A 113 -23.40 16.02 -7.95
CA THR A 113 -22.89 16.58 -6.68
C THR A 113 -21.69 17.50 -6.91
N HIS A 114 -20.85 17.21 -7.91
CA HIS A 114 -19.66 18.00 -8.22
C HIS A 114 -19.90 19.18 -9.17
N HIS A 115 -21.17 19.45 -9.50
CA HIS A 115 -21.57 20.59 -10.32
C HIS A 115 -20.97 21.91 -9.80
N PRO A 116 -20.64 22.89 -10.68
CA PRO A 116 -20.10 24.19 -10.29
C PRO A 116 -20.88 24.92 -9.19
N THR A 117 -22.20 24.74 -9.13
CA THR A 117 -23.08 25.32 -8.10
C THR A 117 -22.91 24.68 -6.72
N MET A 118 -22.43 23.45 -6.67
CA MET A 118 -22.33 22.63 -5.45
C MET A 118 -20.88 22.61 -4.96
N TYR A 119 -20.11 21.56 -5.24
CA TYR A 119 -18.72 21.45 -4.80
C TYR A 119 -17.72 22.15 -5.74
N ASN A 120 -18.10 22.47 -6.97
CA ASN A 120 -17.23 23.14 -7.95
C ASN A 120 -15.91 22.41 -8.25
N VAL A 121 -15.97 21.08 -8.37
CA VAL A 121 -14.81 20.24 -8.75
C VAL A 121 -15.25 19.22 -9.82
N PRO A 122 -15.52 19.67 -11.06
CA PRO A 122 -15.99 18.76 -12.12
C PRO A 122 -14.95 17.71 -12.54
N ASP A 123 -13.67 17.95 -12.27
CA ASP A 123 -12.55 17.08 -12.64
C ASP A 123 -12.13 16.11 -11.51
N ALA A 124 -12.99 15.90 -10.51
CA ALA A 124 -12.66 15.04 -9.37
C ALA A 124 -12.47 13.57 -9.77
N PHE A 125 -11.71 12.84 -8.96
CA PHE A 125 -11.48 11.41 -9.14
C PHE A 125 -12.68 10.58 -8.68
N VAL A 126 -13.05 9.61 -9.52
CA VAL A 126 -13.95 8.53 -9.13
C VAL A 126 -13.12 7.42 -8.51
N ILE A 127 -13.30 7.20 -7.21
CA ILE A 127 -12.59 6.20 -6.42
C ILE A 127 -13.52 5.02 -6.17
N ALA A 128 -13.09 3.81 -6.53
CA ALA A 128 -13.76 2.60 -6.10
C ALA A 128 -13.14 2.09 -4.80
N ARG A 129 -13.99 1.92 -3.80
CA ARG A 129 -13.67 1.23 -2.56
C ARG A 129 -14.26 -0.18 -2.60
N VAL A 130 -13.40 -1.17 -2.68
CA VAL A 130 -13.79 -2.58 -2.68
C VAL A 130 -13.40 -3.21 -1.36
N GLU A 131 -14.38 -3.83 -0.71
CA GLU A 131 -14.21 -4.61 0.50
C GLU A 131 -14.21 -6.09 0.14
N MET A 132 -13.35 -6.85 0.81
CA MET A 132 -13.12 -8.25 0.52
C MET A 132 -12.85 -9.06 1.79
N ASN A 133 -13.10 -10.36 1.69
CA ASN A 133 -12.74 -11.33 2.71
C ASN A 133 -11.35 -11.92 2.42
N MET A 134 -10.41 -11.61 3.31
CA MET A 134 -8.99 -11.96 3.26
C MET A 134 -8.68 -13.35 3.84
N GLU A 135 -9.67 -14.19 4.13
CA GLU A 135 -9.44 -15.59 4.52
C GLU A 135 -8.66 -16.35 3.43
N ALA A 136 -7.64 -17.09 3.84
CA ALA A 136 -6.88 -17.98 2.96
C ALA A 136 -7.56 -19.36 2.85
N ALA A 137 -7.02 -20.24 2.02
CA ALA A 137 -7.52 -21.61 1.86
C ALA A 137 -7.41 -22.45 3.15
N LYS A 138 -6.35 -22.24 3.94
CA LYS A 138 -6.18 -22.92 5.24
C LYS A 138 -6.98 -22.19 6.31
N LYS A 139 -7.70 -22.96 7.12
CA LYS A 139 -8.46 -22.46 8.28
C LYS A 139 -7.54 -21.65 9.21
N ASN A 140 -8.05 -20.51 9.71
CA ASN A 140 -7.34 -19.56 10.58
C ASN A 140 -6.09 -18.91 9.96
N ARG A 141 -5.91 -18.98 8.64
CA ARG A 141 -4.88 -18.23 7.93
C ARG A 141 -5.54 -17.14 7.10
N PHE A 142 -4.94 -15.97 7.08
CA PHE A 142 -5.39 -14.81 6.30
C PHE A 142 -4.34 -14.44 5.26
N MET A 143 -4.79 -13.76 4.22
CA MET A 143 -3.93 -13.17 3.20
C MET A 143 -3.20 -11.95 3.78
N ASP A 144 -1.93 -11.82 3.42
CA ASP A 144 -1.17 -10.61 3.72
C ASP A 144 -1.59 -9.47 2.79
N SER A 145 -1.38 -8.24 3.24
CA SER A 145 -1.52 -7.07 2.38
C SER A 145 -0.57 -7.16 1.19
N PHE A 146 -1.11 -6.98 -0.01
CA PHE A 146 -0.34 -7.03 -1.24
C PHE A 146 -0.60 -5.79 -2.09
N THR A 147 0.36 -5.51 -2.98
CA THR A 147 0.24 -4.43 -3.96
C THR A 147 0.27 -5.06 -5.34
N ARG A 148 -0.67 -4.67 -6.19
CA ARG A 148 -0.81 -5.13 -7.57
C ARG A 148 -1.02 -3.93 -8.49
N LEU A 149 -0.93 -4.21 -9.77
CA LEU A 149 -1.04 -3.23 -10.83
C LEU A 149 -2.04 -3.73 -11.86
N SER A 150 -3.10 -2.95 -12.08
CA SER A 150 -4.16 -3.27 -13.03
C SER A 150 -4.04 -2.38 -14.25
N LEU A 151 -4.15 -2.94 -15.45
CA LEU A 151 -4.26 -2.15 -16.68
C LEU A 151 -5.74 -1.84 -16.93
N LEU A 152 -6.08 -0.55 -16.96
CA LEU A 152 -7.43 -0.11 -17.29
C LEU A 152 -7.56 0.09 -18.81
N PRO A 153 -8.72 -0.26 -19.42
CA PRO A 153 -8.98 0.00 -20.83
C PRO A 153 -8.89 1.48 -21.20
N HIS A 154 -9.49 2.34 -20.37
CA HIS A 154 -9.49 3.79 -20.57
C HIS A 154 -8.55 4.45 -19.57
N THR A 155 -7.48 5.04 -20.09
CA THR A 155 -6.50 5.76 -19.28
C THR A 155 -6.99 7.16 -18.94
N PHE A 156 -6.55 7.68 -17.79
CA PHE A 156 -6.78 9.05 -17.37
C PHE A 156 -5.46 9.67 -16.92
N PRO A 157 -5.29 11.00 -17.05
CA PRO A 157 -4.04 11.66 -16.74
C PRO A 157 -3.67 11.49 -15.26
N ARG A 158 -2.43 11.05 -15.04
CA ARG A 158 -1.78 10.96 -13.73
C ARG A 158 -0.62 11.94 -13.69
N ASP A 159 -0.40 12.52 -12.52
CA ASP A 159 0.67 13.49 -12.30
C ASP A 159 2.05 12.82 -12.12
N GLU A 160 2.08 11.48 -11.99
CA GLU A 160 3.30 10.69 -11.76
C GLU A 160 3.81 10.06 -13.07
N GLU A 161 4.96 10.54 -13.54
CA GLU A 161 5.75 9.84 -14.56
C GLU A 161 6.47 8.65 -13.92
N ARG A 162 6.35 7.47 -14.54
CA ARG A 162 6.98 6.24 -14.04
C ARG A 162 8.14 5.85 -14.92
N THR A 163 9.26 5.55 -14.29
CA THR A 163 10.48 5.12 -14.96
C THR A 163 10.56 3.59 -15.01
N ILE A 164 10.80 3.05 -16.21
CA ILE A 164 10.75 1.60 -16.47
C ILE A 164 12.07 1.13 -17.07
N LEU A 165 12.63 0.11 -16.44
CA LEU A 165 13.82 -0.61 -16.89
C LEU A 165 13.41 -1.98 -17.44
N ALA A 166 13.58 -2.20 -18.74
CA ALA A 166 13.24 -3.46 -19.40
C ALA A 166 14.48 -4.29 -19.75
N PHE A 167 14.50 -5.56 -19.35
CA PHE A 167 15.59 -6.49 -19.65
C PHE A 167 15.15 -7.58 -20.62
N CYS A 168 15.77 -7.64 -21.79
CA CYS A 168 15.50 -8.65 -22.81
C CYS A 168 16.74 -9.00 -23.63
N LYS A 169 16.79 -10.23 -24.15
CA LYS A 169 17.69 -10.60 -25.23
C LYS A 169 17.01 -10.46 -26.58
N GLY A 170 17.76 -10.01 -27.59
CA GLY A 170 17.27 -9.84 -28.96
C GLY A 170 16.97 -8.37 -29.27
N SER A 171 17.43 -7.91 -30.44
CA SER A 171 17.28 -6.52 -30.87
C SER A 171 15.82 -6.13 -31.13
N GLU A 172 14.99 -7.07 -31.58
CA GLU A 172 13.56 -6.88 -31.83
C GLU A 172 12.80 -6.59 -30.54
N LEU A 173 12.91 -7.47 -29.54
CA LEU A 173 12.27 -7.28 -28.23
C LEU A 173 12.72 -5.99 -27.53
N ILE A 174 13.98 -5.60 -27.70
CA ILE A 174 14.49 -4.34 -27.16
C ILE A 174 13.82 -3.13 -27.82
N LYS A 175 13.63 -3.16 -29.15
CA LYS A 175 12.90 -2.11 -29.87
C LYS A 175 11.43 -2.06 -29.44
N GLU A 176 10.76 -3.21 -29.35
CA GLU A 176 9.38 -3.29 -28.88
C GLU A 176 9.20 -2.71 -27.47
N ALA A 177 10.16 -2.94 -26.58
CA ALA A 177 10.17 -2.37 -25.24
C ALA A 177 10.23 -0.83 -25.27
N MET A 178 11.11 -0.28 -26.10
CA MET A 178 11.28 1.17 -26.25
C MET A 178 10.04 1.80 -26.89
N ASP A 179 9.49 1.17 -27.94
CA ASP A 179 8.27 1.62 -28.61
C ASP A 179 7.04 1.57 -27.68
N ALA A 180 7.04 0.64 -26.71
CA ALA A 180 6.00 0.54 -25.70
C ALA A 180 6.10 1.62 -24.60
N GLY A 181 7.19 2.40 -24.56
CA GLY A 181 7.41 3.48 -23.60
C GLY A 181 8.34 3.13 -22.43
N ALA A 182 9.20 2.11 -22.56
CA ALA A 182 10.23 1.87 -21.56
C ALA A 182 11.30 2.97 -21.60
N THR A 183 11.67 3.52 -20.44
CA THR A 183 12.71 4.56 -20.31
C THR A 183 14.05 4.06 -20.83
N THR A 184 14.39 2.81 -20.47
CA THR A 184 15.58 2.14 -20.98
C THR A 184 15.31 0.65 -21.16
N ALA A 185 15.80 0.10 -22.27
CA ALA A 185 15.71 -1.33 -22.56
C ALA A 185 17.08 -1.86 -22.98
N GLY A 186 17.44 -3.05 -22.51
CA GLY A 186 18.73 -3.64 -22.87
C GLY A 186 18.92 -5.09 -22.43
N GLY A 187 19.98 -5.69 -22.95
CA GLY A 187 20.39 -7.06 -22.66
C GLY A 187 21.59 -7.14 -21.71
N THR A 188 22.54 -8.00 -22.04
CA THR A 188 23.83 -8.20 -21.34
C THR A 188 24.62 -6.92 -21.14
N ASP A 189 24.65 -6.03 -22.13
CA ASP A 189 25.42 -4.79 -22.07
C ASP A 189 24.90 -3.85 -21.00
N LEU A 190 23.58 -3.80 -20.83
CA LEU A 190 22.95 -2.98 -19.80
C LEU A 190 23.18 -3.56 -18.40
N ILE A 191 23.25 -4.89 -18.28
CA ILE A 191 23.61 -5.58 -17.03
C ILE A 191 25.05 -5.21 -16.61
N LYS A 192 26.01 -5.19 -17.56
CA LYS A 192 27.40 -4.77 -17.29
C LYS A 192 27.47 -3.32 -16.81
N LYS A 193 26.77 -2.40 -17.49
CA LYS A 193 26.71 -0.98 -17.08
C LYS A 193 26.15 -0.78 -15.66
N ILE A 194 25.20 -1.63 -15.24
CA ILE A 194 24.67 -1.63 -13.88
C ILE A 194 25.69 -2.17 -12.87
N GLN A 195 26.44 -3.22 -13.23
CA GLN A 195 27.53 -3.75 -12.39
C GLN A 195 28.65 -2.73 -12.20
N ASP A 196 29.01 -2.02 -13.28
CA ASP A 196 30.02 -0.95 -13.29
C ASP A 196 29.54 0.32 -12.55
N GLY A 197 28.26 0.37 -12.15
CA GLY A 197 27.67 1.50 -11.42
C GLY A 197 27.35 2.72 -12.28
N GLN A 198 27.37 2.60 -13.61
CA GLN A 198 26.98 3.68 -14.53
C GLN A 198 25.48 3.98 -14.45
N ILE A 199 24.68 2.93 -14.26
CA ILE A 199 23.22 3.02 -14.15
C ILE A 199 22.82 2.58 -12.74
N LYS A 200 22.09 3.44 -12.02
CA LYS A 200 21.54 3.12 -10.71
C LYS A 200 20.12 2.57 -10.87
N ILE A 201 19.90 1.34 -10.43
CA ILE A 201 18.56 0.73 -10.36
C ILE A 201 17.61 1.52 -9.42
N GLY A 202 18.17 2.33 -8.53
CA GLY A 202 17.38 3.18 -7.62
C GLY A 202 16.59 4.28 -8.33
N ASP A 203 17.00 4.68 -9.52
CA ASP A 203 16.38 5.76 -10.29
C ASP A 203 15.19 5.25 -11.12
N TYR A 204 14.96 3.93 -11.14
CA TYR A 204 13.84 3.29 -11.83
C TYR A 204 12.79 2.78 -10.84
N ASP A 205 11.53 3.09 -11.11
CA ASP A 205 10.40 2.65 -10.30
C ASP A 205 10.11 1.16 -10.48
N TYR A 206 10.09 0.73 -11.75
CA TYR A 206 9.76 -0.63 -12.13
C TYR A 206 10.86 -1.28 -12.95
N VAL A 207 11.13 -2.54 -12.63
CA VAL A 207 12.02 -3.38 -13.41
C VAL A 207 11.23 -4.55 -13.97
N VAL A 208 11.34 -4.71 -15.28
CA VAL A 208 10.57 -5.66 -16.08
C VAL A 208 11.56 -6.52 -16.86
N ALA A 209 11.27 -7.81 -17.01
CA ALA A 209 12.14 -8.70 -17.78
C ALA A 209 11.36 -9.71 -18.62
N HIS A 210 12.02 -10.17 -19.68
CA HIS A 210 11.60 -11.36 -20.43
C HIS A 210 12.28 -12.62 -19.84
N PRO A 211 11.63 -13.81 -19.83
CA PRO A 211 12.22 -15.03 -19.28
C PRO A 211 13.60 -15.43 -19.83
N ASN A 212 13.91 -15.05 -21.08
CA ASN A 212 15.17 -15.37 -21.76
C ASN A 212 16.44 -14.81 -21.11
N ILE A 213 16.35 -13.73 -20.31
CA ILE A 213 17.51 -13.02 -19.75
C ILE A 213 17.74 -13.28 -18.26
N ILE A 214 16.86 -14.06 -17.61
CA ILE A 214 16.93 -14.30 -16.15
C ILE A 214 18.29 -14.84 -15.71
N THR A 215 18.87 -15.77 -16.47
CA THR A 215 20.16 -16.40 -16.15
C THR A 215 21.30 -15.38 -16.07
N GLU A 216 21.24 -14.33 -16.88
CA GLU A 216 22.24 -13.25 -16.91
C GLU A 216 21.96 -12.17 -15.86
N LEU A 217 20.73 -12.07 -15.34
CA LEU A 217 20.37 -11.16 -14.26
C LEU A 217 20.77 -11.66 -12.87
N VAL A 218 21.10 -12.95 -12.72
CA VAL A 218 21.48 -13.57 -11.44
C VAL A 218 22.62 -12.82 -10.73
N PRO A 219 23.71 -12.38 -11.39
CA PRO A 219 24.81 -11.67 -10.74
C PRO A 219 24.39 -10.34 -10.11
N ILE A 220 23.43 -9.62 -10.71
CA ILE A 220 22.94 -8.32 -10.20
C ILE A 220 21.80 -8.45 -9.19
N ARG A 221 21.34 -9.68 -8.88
CA ARG A 221 20.26 -9.94 -7.92
C ARG A 221 20.49 -9.27 -6.56
N GLY A 222 21.74 -9.24 -6.09
CA GLY A 222 22.12 -8.57 -4.84
C GLY A 222 21.86 -7.07 -4.83
N LEU A 223 21.99 -6.40 -5.98
CA LEU A 223 21.71 -4.97 -6.16
C LEU A 223 20.19 -4.70 -6.25
N MET A 224 19.44 -5.62 -6.87
CA MET A 224 18.00 -5.48 -7.09
C MET A 224 17.16 -5.82 -5.86
N LYS A 225 17.64 -6.70 -4.96
CA LYS A 225 16.96 -7.13 -3.71
C LYS A 225 15.49 -7.51 -3.93
N ARG A 226 14.55 -6.63 -3.54
CA ARG A 226 13.09 -6.83 -3.65
C ARG A 226 12.51 -6.52 -5.03
N ARG A 227 13.28 -5.88 -5.91
CA ARG A 227 12.89 -5.48 -7.28
C ARG A 227 13.30 -6.51 -8.34
N PHE A 228 13.75 -7.69 -7.92
CA PHE A 228 14.10 -8.75 -8.86
C PHE A 228 12.82 -9.24 -9.59
N PRO A 229 12.82 -9.35 -10.92
CA PRO A 229 11.65 -9.79 -11.69
C PRO A 229 11.15 -11.16 -11.24
N ASN A 230 9.82 -11.28 -11.06
CA ASN A 230 9.17 -12.50 -10.61
C ASN A 230 7.80 -12.65 -11.29
N VAL A 231 7.46 -13.89 -11.67
CA VAL A 231 6.13 -14.26 -12.22
C VAL A 231 5.02 -13.88 -11.24
N ARG A 232 5.21 -14.13 -9.94
CA ARG A 232 4.20 -13.81 -8.92
C ARG A 232 3.92 -12.30 -8.82
N SER A 233 4.94 -11.49 -9.08
CA SER A 233 4.82 -10.02 -9.09
C SER A 233 4.33 -9.48 -10.44
N GLY A 234 4.13 -10.35 -11.44
CA GLY A 234 3.76 -9.94 -12.80
C GLY A 234 4.78 -9.00 -13.44
N THR A 235 6.06 -9.13 -13.11
CA THR A 235 7.18 -8.35 -13.68
C THR A 235 8.01 -9.15 -14.67
N LEU A 236 7.62 -10.41 -14.89
CA LEU A 236 8.28 -11.38 -15.72
C LEU A 236 7.23 -12.08 -16.58
N GLU A 237 7.09 -11.65 -17.84
CA GLU A 237 6.19 -12.24 -18.82
C GLU A 237 6.88 -12.27 -20.20
N PRO A 238 6.49 -13.19 -21.11
CA PRO A 238 7.03 -13.22 -22.47
C PRO A 238 6.56 -12.03 -23.32
N ASN A 239 5.34 -11.51 -23.08
CA ASN A 239 4.79 -10.39 -23.84
C ASN A 239 5.26 -9.06 -23.26
N LEU A 240 6.45 -8.62 -23.65
CA LEU A 240 7.09 -7.44 -23.06
C LEU A 240 6.33 -6.15 -23.36
N LYS A 241 5.78 -5.99 -24.56
CA LYS A 241 5.04 -4.79 -24.97
C LYS A 241 3.86 -4.49 -24.05
N ASP A 242 3.04 -5.50 -23.77
CA ASP A 242 1.87 -5.36 -22.91
C ASP A 242 2.29 -5.16 -21.45
N LEU A 243 3.38 -5.81 -21.04
CA LEU A 243 3.96 -5.65 -19.72
C LEU A 243 4.44 -4.21 -19.48
N VAL A 244 5.20 -3.63 -20.41
CA VAL A 244 5.64 -2.23 -20.33
C VAL A 244 4.44 -1.28 -20.30
N ARG A 245 3.44 -1.50 -21.15
CA ARG A 245 2.19 -0.71 -21.13
C ARG A 245 1.46 -0.82 -19.80
N LYS A 246 1.43 -2.01 -19.19
CA LYS A 246 0.86 -2.23 -17.86
C LYS A 246 1.63 -1.46 -16.79
N PHE A 247 2.95 -1.45 -16.80
CA PHE A 247 3.76 -0.69 -15.83
C PHE A 247 3.71 0.83 -16.02
N SER A 248 3.63 1.29 -17.27
CA SER A 248 3.52 2.71 -17.60
C SER A 248 2.11 3.26 -17.34
N GLY A 249 1.10 2.53 -17.80
CA GLY A 249 -0.30 2.93 -17.85
C GLY A 249 -1.17 2.38 -16.72
N GLY A 250 -0.72 1.36 -15.99
CA GLY A 250 -1.54 0.67 -15.00
C GLY A 250 -1.76 1.45 -13.71
N VAL A 251 -2.92 1.25 -13.09
CA VAL A 251 -3.27 1.80 -11.79
C VAL A 251 -2.78 0.85 -10.70
N GLN A 252 -1.92 1.37 -9.82
CA GLN A 252 -1.39 0.59 -8.72
C GLN A 252 -2.40 0.63 -7.57
N TYR A 253 -2.71 -0.54 -7.04
CA TYR A 253 -3.59 -0.66 -5.89
C TYR A 253 -2.98 -1.54 -4.82
N ARG A 254 -3.23 -1.14 -3.57
CA ARG A 254 -2.77 -1.87 -2.40
C ARG A 254 -3.97 -2.37 -1.62
N VAL A 255 -4.02 -3.68 -1.43
CA VAL A 255 -4.97 -4.32 -0.52
C VAL A 255 -4.46 -4.15 0.90
N LEU A 256 -5.22 -3.45 1.72
CA LEU A 256 -4.92 -3.27 3.13
C LEU A 256 -5.76 -4.24 3.94
N LYS A 257 -5.09 -4.93 4.86
CA LYS A 257 -5.76 -5.74 5.89
C LYS A 257 -6.07 -4.83 7.06
N ASP A 258 -7.23 -5.01 7.66
CA ASP A 258 -7.59 -4.25 8.83
C ASP A 258 -6.82 -4.71 10.09
N GLU A 259 -6.52 -3.76 10.98
CA GLU A 259 -5.75 -4.05 12.19
C GLU A 259 -6.56 -4.79 13.26
N HIS A 260 -7.88 -4.60 13.27
CA HIS A 260 -8.76 -5.18 14.29
C HIS A 260 -9.43 -6.47 13.81
N GLN A 261 -9.55 -6.62 12.49
CA GLN A 261 -10.25 -7.74 11.87
C GLN A 261 -9.44 -8.31 10.71
N GLU A 262 -8.74 -9.42 10.96
CA GLU A 262 -7.80 -9.99 9.99
C GLU A 262 -8.46 -10.58 8.73
N ASN A 263 -9.74 -10.96 8.81
CA ASN A 263 -10.49 -11.41 7.63
C ASN A 263 -11.05 -10.27 6.79
N PHE A 264 -11.02 -9.02 7.27
CA PHE A 264 -11.50 -7.89 6.50
C PHE A 264 -10.33 -7.19 5.79
N GLY A 265 -10.47 -7.06 4.47
CA GLY A 265 -9.57 -6.28 3.63
C GLY A 265 -10.34 -5.23 2.84
N PHE A 266 -9.67 -4.13 2.51
CA PHE A 266 -10.23 -3.12 1.62
C PHE A 266 -9.16 -2.55 0.69
N VAL A 267 -9.64 -2.00 -0.42
CA VAL A 267 -8.86 -1.33 -1.45
C VAL A 267 -9.59 -0.06 -1.83
N GLU A 268 -8.86 1.05 -1.96
CA GLU A 268 -9.37 2.31 -2.50
C GLU A 268 -8.52 2.71 -3.68
N VAL A 269 -9.13 2.86 -4.86
CA VAL A 269 -8.40 3.06 -6.12
C VAL A 269 -9.12 4.07 -6.99
N PRO A 270 -8.42 5.07 -7.54
CA PRO A 270 -8.97 5.94 -8.57
C PRO A 270 -9.14 5.15 -9.88
N ILE A 271 -10.37 5.06 -10.38
CA ILE A 271 -10.72 4.31 -11.59
C ILE A 271 -10.96 5.23 -12.80
N GLY A 272 -11.23 6.50 -12.54
CA GLY A 272 -11.41 7.51 -13.59
C GLY A 272 -11.59 8.91 -13.01
N ARG A 273 -11.93 9.84 -13.90
CA ARG A 273 -12.35 11.20 -13.52
C ARG A 273 -13.82 11.41 -13.86
N LEU A 274 -14.47 12.33 -13.15
CA LEU A 274 -15.88 12.66 -13.41
C LEU A 274 -16.13 13.27 -14.80
N ASN A 275 -15.11 13.87 -15.42
CA ASN A 275 -15.17 14.38 -16.79
C ASN A 275 -15.22 13.27 -17.87
N MET A 276 -14.96 12.02 -17.52
CA MET A 276 -15.02 10.89 -18.46
C MET A 276 -16.46 10.46 -18.72
N GLU A 277 -16.67 9.75 -19.82
CA GLU A 277 -17.99 9.16 -20.09
C GLU A 277 -18.31 8.08 -19.04
N PRO A 278 -19.54 8.05 -18.47
CA PRO A 278 -19.92 7.05 -17.47
C PRO A 278 -19.70 5.59 -17.90
N LYS A 279 -19.85 5.30 -19.19
CA LYS A 279 -19.59 3.98 -19.77
C LYS A 279 -18.12 3.58 -19.69
N GLN A 280 -17.21 4.49 -20.01
CA GLN A 280 -15.76 4.26 -19.93
C GLN A 280 -15.35 3.95 -18.49
N VAL A 281 -15.95 4.65 -17.52
CA VAL A 281 -15.71 4.38 -16.10
C VAL A 281 -16.26 3.01 -15.69
N ALA A 282 -17.42 2.61 -16.19
CA ALA A 282 -17.98 1.28 -15.94
C ALA A 282 -17.07 0.16 -16.49
N GLU A 283 -16.55 0.30 -17.71
CA GLU A 283 -15.59 -0.64 -18.30
C GLU A 283 -14.28 -0.72 -17.50
N ASN A 284 -13.80 0.42 -16.98
CA ASN A 284 -12.64 0.44 -16.10
C ASN A 284 -12.91 -0.29 -14.76
N ILE A 285 -14.11 -0.13 -14.18
CA ILE A 285 -14.52 -0.86 -12.97
C ILE A 285 -14.54 -2.36 -13.25
N GLU A 286 -15.08 -2.79 -14.39
CA GLU A 286 -15.11 -4.19 -14.80
C GLU A 286 -13.70 -4.79 -14.88
N ALA A 287 -12.79 -4.13 -15.59
CA ALA A 287 -11.40 -4.57 -15.73
C ALA A 287 -10.69 -4.66 -14.38
N PHE A 288 -10.90 -3.67 -13.51
CA PHE A 288 -10.35 -3.65 -12.16
C PHE A 288 -10.89 -4.79 -11.28
N LEU A 289 -12.20 -5.03 -11.29
CA LEU A 289 -12.82 -6.10 -10.51
C LEU A 289 -12.36 -7.48 -10.98
N LYS A 290 -12.17 -7.68 -12.30
CA LYS A 290 -11.60 -8.93 -12.85
C LYS A 290 -10.16 -9.16 -12.42
N ASP A 291 -9.30 -8.13 -12.48
CA ASP A 291 -7.92 -8.25 -12.00
C ASP A 291 -7.87 -8.52 -10.49
N LEU A 292 -8.75 -7.87 -9.71
CA LEU A 292 -8.87 -8.13 -8.29
C LEU A 292 -9.33 -9.57 -8.00
N GLN A 293 -10.32 -10.08 -8.75
CA GLN A 293 -10.79 -11.46 -8.63
C GLN A 293 -9.69 -12.47 -8.98
N SER A 294 -8.77 -12.15 -9.89
CA SER A 294 -7.62 -13.02 -10.18
C SER A 294 -6.68 -13.22 -8.99
N ALA A 295 -6.72 -12.32 -7.99
CA ALA A 295 -5.96 -12.45 -6.75
C ALA A 295 -6.67 -13.31 -5.69
N ARG A 296 -7.86 -13.83 -6.00
CA ARG A 296 -8.68 -14.62 -5.10
C ARG A 296 -7.92 -15.88 -4.61
N PRO A 297 -7.95 -16.17 -3.30
CA PRO A 297 -7.43 -17.43 -2.79
C PRO A 297 -8.31 -18.60 -3.23
N LYS A 298 -7.71 -19.78 -3.48
CA LYS A 298 -8.42 -21.03 -3.82
C LYS A 298 -9.25 -21.53 -2.63
N ARG A 299 -10.38 -20.87 -2.36
CA ARG A 299 -11.33 -21.22 -1.31
C ARG A 299 -12.77 -20.99 -1.75
N ASP A 300 -13.65 -21.68 -1.04
CA ASP A 300 -15.08 -21.45 -1.07
C ASP A 300 -15.49 -20.09 -0.48
N GLY A 301 -16.63 -19.61 -0.94
CA GLY A 301 -17.25 -18.38 -0.46
C GLY A 301 -16.90 -17.14 -1.28
N LEU A 302 -17.40 -15.99 -0.83
CA LEU A 302 -17.20 -14.72 -1.50
C LEU A 302 -15.80 -14.16 -1.19
N PHE A 303 -15.10 -13.69 -2.23
CA PHE A 303 -13.86 -12.94 -2.07
C PHE A 303 -14.17 -11.46 -1.99
N ILE A 304 -14.78 -10.89 -3.03
CA ILE A 304 -15.32 -9.53 -3.03
C ILE A 304 -16.66 -9.53 -2.28
N THR A 305 -16.79 -8.69 -1.25
CA THR A 305 -18.01 -8.60 -0.44
C THR A 305 -18.85 -7.38 -0.79
N ARG A 306 -18.21 -6.23 -1.04
CA ARG A 306 -18.92 -4.97 -1.32
C ARG A 306 -18.09 -4.06 -2.19
N CYS A 307 -18.73 -3.37 -3.14
CA CYS A 307 -18.12 -2.33 -3.96
C CYS A 307 -18.86 -1.01 -3.74
N LEU A 308 -18.11 0.07 -3.49
CA LEU A 308 -18.63 1.41 -3.27
C LEU A 308 -17.91 2.40 -4.20
N LEU A 309 -18.63 3.33 -4.82
CA LEU A 309 -18.04 4.49 -5.48
C LEU A 309 -18.08 5.72 -4.59
N LEU A 310 -16.96 6.43 -4.59
CA LEU A 310 -16.66 7.61 -3.80
C LEU A 310 -16.08 8.66 -4.75
N SER A 311 -16.37 9.93 -4.51
CA SER A 311 -15.70 11.04 -5.20
C SER A 311 -15.46 12.18 -4.23
N PRO A 312 -14.23 12.40 -3.75
CA PRO A 312 -13.92 13.56 -2.91
C PRO A 312 -14.14 14.86 -3.71
N PRO A 313 -14.73 15.92 -3.13
CA PRO A 313 -15.01 16.15 -1.70
C PRO A 313 -16.34 15.60 -1.18
N SER A 314 -17.18 14.98 -2.02
CA SER A 314 -18.48 14.47 -1.58
C SER A 314 -18.32 13.35 -0.52
N PRO A 315 -19.16 13.33 0.53
CA PRO A 315 -19.13 12.28 1.55
C PRO A 315 -19.91 11.02 1.15
N GLU A 316 -20.58 11.04 0.00
CA GLU A 316 -21.51 10.01 -0.45
C GLU A 316 -20.80 8.72 -0.83
N LYS A 317 -21.41 7.59 -0.47
CA LYS A 317 -20.92 6.24 -0.78
C LYS A 317 -21.99 5.48 -1.51
N LEU A 318 -21.85 5.37 -2.83
CA LEU A 318 -22.84 4.71 -3.67
C LEU A 318 -22.46 3.24 -3.84
N LYS A 319 -23.34 2.33 -3.40
CA LYS A 319 -23.10 0.88 -3.49
C LYS A 319 -23.39 0.40 -4.90
N ILE A 320 -22.47 -0.38 -5.45
CA ILE A 320 -22.62 -1.06 -6.75
C ILE A 320 -22.63 -2.56 -6.49
N ASP A 321 -23.37 -3.30 -7.32
CA ASP A 321 -23.27 -4.76 -7.36
C ASP A 321 -22.00 -5.20 -8.12
N PRO A 322 -20.98 -5.75 -7.44
CA PRO A 322 -19.78 -6.24 -8.11
C PRO A 322 -20.05 -7.49 -8.97
N PHE A 323 -21.15 -8.21 -8.70
CA PHE A 323 -21.42 -9.51 -9.31
C PHE A 323 -22.04 -9.42 -10.71
N VAL A 324 -22.33 -8.21 -11.18
CA VAL A 324 -22.67 -7.95 -12.58
C VAL A 324 -21.45 -8.20 -13.48
N TYR A 325 -20.24 -7.95 -12.97
CA TYR A 325 -19.00 -7.99 -13.74
C TYR A 325 -18.16 -9.25 -13.48
N VAL A 326 -18.35 -9.86 -12.31
CA VAL A 326 -17.51 -10.95 -11.81
C VAL A 326 -18.36 -12.05 -11.19
N ASP A 327 -17.97 -13.30 -11.45
CA ASP A 327 -18.66 -14.45 -10.88
C ASP A 327 -18.56 -14.50 -9.34
N LYS A 328 -19.71 -14.81 -8.72
CA LYS A 328 -19.85 -14.94 -7.25
C LYS A 328 -18.94 -16.03 -6.68
N THR A 329 -18.84 -17.16 -7.37
CA THR A 329 -18.17 -18.36 -6.87
C THR A 329 -17.17 -18.89 -7.89
N LEU A 330 -16.04 -19.41 -7.41
CA LEU A 330 -15.20 -20.31 -8.21
C LEU A 330 -16.08 -21.49 -8.63
N SER A 331 -16.29 -21.67 -9.94
CA SER A 331 -16.87 -22.89 -10.48
C SER A 331 -16.05 -24.08 -9.98
N LYS A 332 -16.74 -25.15 -9.57
CA LYS A 332 -16.10 -26.34 -8.98
C LYS A 332 -15.06 -26.98 -9.92
N GLU A 333 -15.24 -26.83 -11.22
CA GLU A 333 -14.38 -27.36 -12.29
C GLU A 333 -12.92 -26.92 -12.17
N VAL A 334 -12.63 -25.68 -11.75
CA VAL A 334 -11.25 -25.16 -11.64
C VAL A 334 -10.47 -25.81 -10.47
N ARG A 335 -11.14 -26.56 -9.59
CA ARG A 335 -10.48 -27.22 -8.46
C ARG A 335 -9.82 -28.52 -8.86
N GLU A 336 -10.44 -29.26 -9.78
CA GLU A 336 -10.03 -30.62 -10.13
C GLU A 336 -8.73 -30.62 -10.94
N ASP A 337 -8.53 -29.63 -11.83
CA ASP A 337 -7.33 -29.57 -12.69
C ASP A 337 -6.00 -29.29 -11.96
N SER A 338 -6.03 -28.90 -10.67
CA SER A 338 -4.81 -28.47 -9.97
C SER A 338 -4.40 -29.33 -8.77
N ASP A 339 -5.24 -30.29 -8.38
CA ASP A 339 -4.92 -31.22 -7.29
C ASP A 339 -4.29 -32.53 -7.81
N ASP A 340 -4.38 -32.82 -9.12
CA ASP A 340 -3.85 -34.06 -9.73
C ASP A 340 -2.40 -33.98 -10.24
N GLU A 341 -1.77 -32.79 -10.35
CA GLU A 341 -0.38 -32.67 -10.82
C GLU A 341 0.68 -32.79 -9.69
N GLY A 342 0.26 -33.06 -8.44
CA GLY A 342 1.12 -32.94 -7.26
C GLY A 342 1.73 -34.22 -6.67
N ASP A 343 1.16 -35.41 -6.90
CA ASP A 343 1.51 -36.61 -6.11
C ASP A 343 1.91 -37.86 -6.93
N ALA A 344 2.08 -37.76 -8.26
CA ALA A 344 2.35 -38.92 -9.11
C ALA A 344 3.84 -39.28 -9.35
N VAL A 345 4.82 -38.64 -8.68
CA VAL A 345 6.26 -38.88 -8.97
C VAL A 345 7.05 -39.49 -7.81
N ALA A 346 6.40 -40.03 -6.78
CA ALA A 346 7.07 -40.68 -5.66
C ALA A 346 6.61 -42.14 -5.43
N ALA A 347 6.43 -42.91 -6.50
CA ALA A 347 6.33 -44.36 -6.40
C ALA A 347 6.56 -45.03 -7.77
N THR A 348 7.81 -45.08 -8.25
CA THR A 348 8.32 -46.22 -9.05
C THR A 348 9.80 -46.00 -9.41
N ALA A 349 10.56 -47.10 -9.24
CA ALA A 349 11.97 -47.35 -9.58
C ALA A 349 13.03 -46.83 -8.59
#